data_AF-A1WWJ2-F1
#
_entry.id   AF-A1WWJ2-F1
#
_cell.length_a   1.000
_cell.length_b   1.000
_cell.length_c   1.000
_cell.angle_alpha   90.00
_cell.angle_beta   90.00
_cell.angle_gamma   90.00
#
_symmetry.space_group_name_H-M   'P 1'
#
loop_
_entity.id
_entity.type
_entity.pdbx_description
1 polymer ?
#
loop_
_entity_poly.entity_id
_entity_poly.type
_entity_poly.pdbx_seq_one_letter_code
_entity_poly.pdbx_strand_id
1 'polypeptide(L)'
;MLVYPPNAETGVYLLLGQLRPYLPFELAIDSFEICPHSMGYAHSKHLDALGYWLRDDEWERISIEFKLHSSGMLRDLTAHPDLTVDLLVCWQDDVPGELTQSVAYVLALDEVLANAPEEERTGVIRNPKASAPREHAAATTEAIIARFAEHNRPKVERLCQGWPQYRPGASELIFTRGTRTLFRAVCYSTEHLYVTEYVAREQRKHLVDRFGGDWYQGGAIKVPFDRLDAPGVDHLLSVLGP
;
A
#
# COMPACT_ATOMS: atom_id res chain seq x y z
N MET A 1 18.41 10.80 18.59
CA MET A 1 19.25 9.63 18.26
C MET A 1 18.33 8.45 17.99
N LEU A 2 18.15 8.04 16.72
CA LEU A 2 17.41 6.83 16.37
C LEU A 2 17.90 5.67 17.24
N VAL A 3 16.97 4.87 17.78
CA VAL A 3 17.36 3.70 18.57
C VAL A 3 18.13 2.73 17.66
N TYR A 4 17.86 2.76 16.34
CA TYR A 4 18.74 2.20 15.31
C TYR A 4 18.67 3.05 14.03
N PRO A 5 19.80 3.53 13.46
CA PRO A 5 19.80 3.98 12.06
C PRO A 5 19.29 2.86 11.15
N PRO A 6 18.72 3.17 9.98
CA PRO A 6 18.36 2.11 9.03
C PRO A 6 19.62 1.27 8.74
N ASN A 7 19.46 -0.04 8.63
CA ASN A 7 20.55 -0.98 8.34
C ASN A 7 20.47 -1.56 6.92
N ALA A 8 19.50 -1.10 6.13
CA ALA A 8 19.25 -1.51 4.76
C ALA A 8 18.48 -0.40 4.01
N GLU A 9 18.53 -0.44 2.68
CA GLU A 9 17.81 0.50 1.78
C GLU A 9 16.30 0.48 2.02
N THR A 10 15.71 -0.69 2.33
CA THR A 10 14.30 -0.80 2.72
C THR A 10 13.94 0.05 3.95
N GLY A 11 14.89 0.25 4.87
CA GLY A 11 14.71 1.12 6.03
C GLY A 11 14.63 2.60 5.63
N VAL A 12 15.35 3.02 4.59
CA VAL A 12 15.34 4.38 4.05
C VAL A 12 13.98 4.71 3.45
N TYR A 13 13.42 3.78 2.66
CA TYR A 13 12.07 3.90 2.12
C TYR A 13 11.01 4.08 3.21
N LEU A 14 11.06 3.28 4.28
CA LEU A 14 10.10 3.40 5.39
C LEU A 14 10.24 4.72 6.14
N LEU A 15 11.48 5.18 6.36
CA LEU A 15 11.76 6.46 7.01
C LEU A 15 11.30 7.65 6.18
N LEU A 16 11.46 7.61 4.85
CA LEU A 16 10.94 8.64 3.96
C LEU A 16 9.44 8.84 4.18
N GLY A 17 8.67 7.75 4.27
CA GLY A 17 7.24 7.81 4.54
C GLY A 17 6.90 8.43 5.90
N GLN A 18 7.68 8.12 6.95
CA GLN A 18 7.49 8.69 8.29
C GLN A 18 7.88 10.17 8.37
N LEU A 19 8.87 10.58 7.60
CA LEU A 19 9.37 11.96 7.55
C LEU A 19 8.66 12.83 6.52
N ARG A 20 7.68 12.29 5.78
CA ARG A 20 6.93 13.00 4.73
C ARG A 20 6.51 14.42 5.11
N PRO A 21 5.96 14.71 6.31
CA PRO A 21 5.54 16.07 6.69
C PRO A 21 6.68 17.08 6.81
N TYR A 22 7.93 16.63 6.85
CA TYR A 22 9.13 17.44 7.03
C TYR A 22 10.00 17.52 5.78
N LEU A 23 9.55 16.91 4.67
CA LEU A 23 10.27 16.99 3.41
C LEU A 23 10.23 18.42 2.86
N PRO A 24 11.29 18.86 2.16
CA PRO A 24 11.35 20.20 1.59
C PRO A 24 10.44 20.38 0.36
N PHE A 25 9.76 19.32 -0.09
CA PHE A 25 8.83 19.31 -1.22
C PHE A 25 7.80 18.18 -1.04
N GLU A 26 6.68 18.29 -1.76
CA GLU A 26 5.74 17.17 -1.86
C GLU A 26 6.24 16.12 -2.84
N LEU A 27 6.04 14.85 -2.47
CA LEU A 27 6.50 13.70 -3.21
C LEU A 27 5.38 12.67 -3.30
N ALA A 28 5.20 12.07 -4.48
CA ALA A 28 4.34 10.92 -4.73
C ALA A 28 5.13 9.83 -5.46
N ILE A 29 5.11 8.61 -4.94
CA ILE A 29 5.74 7.46 -5.60
C ILE A 29 4.68 6.72 -6.40
N ASP A 30 4.96 6.46 -7.68
CA ASP A 30 4.03 5.85 -8.64
C ASP A 30 4.31 4.36 -8.83
N SER A 31 5.57 3.99 -9.03
CA SER A 31 5.97 2.61 -9.33
C SER A 31 7.39 2.30 -8.84
N PHE A 32 7.68 1.00 -8.68
CA PHE A 32 8.96 0.47 -8.19
C PHE A 32 9.56 -0.51 -9.21
N GLU A 33 10.88 -0.77 -9.08
CA GLU A 33 11.64 -1.75 -9.87
C GLU A 33 11.52 -1.53 -11.39
N ILE A 34 11.98 -0.36 -11.83
CA ILE A 34 11.69 0.16 -13.15
C ILE A 34 12.75 -0.28 -14.15
N CYS A 35 12.31 -0.94 -15.21
CA CYS A 35 13.18 -1.27 -16.32
C CYS A 35 13.50 0.01 -17.13
N PRO A 36 14.78 0.40 -17.25
CA PRO A 36 15.16 1.68 -17.85
C PRO A 36 14.87 1.73 -19.35
N HIS A 37 15.05 0.62 -20.07
CA HIS A 37 14.85 0.54 -21.51
C HIS A 37 13.39 0.74 -21.91
N SER A 38 12.44 0.20 -21.13
CA SER A 38 11.00 0.43 -21.38
C SER A 38 10.58 1.89 -21.17
N MET A 39 11.44 2.68 -20.52
CA MET A 39 11.19 4.07 -20.16
C MET A 39 12.02 5.07 -20.96
N GLY A 40 12.83 4.59 -21.92
CA GLY A 40 13.64 5.43 -22.80
C GLY A 40 14.95 5.94 -22.18
N TYR A 41 15.38 5.41 -21.04
CA TYR A 41 16.69 5.74 -20.46
C TYR A 41 17.81 5.04 -21.23
N ALA A 42 18.98 5.70 -21.28
CA ALA A 42 20.17 5.20 -21.97
C ALA A 42 20.96 4.15 -21.16
N HIS A 43 20.77 4.09 -19.84
CA HIS A 43 21.49 3.17 -18.96
C HIS A 43 20.77 1.82 -18.79
N SER A 44 21.52 0.79 -18.38
CA SER A 44 20.99 -0.57 -18.22
C SER A 44 20.55 -0.92 -16.80
N LYS A 45 20.86 -0.07 -15.81
CA LYS A 45 20.50 -0.31 -14.41
C LYS A 45 19.01 -0.09 -14.17
N HIS A 46 18.37 -1.03 -13.47
CA HIS A 46 17.00 -0.82 -12.96
C HIS A 46 17.00 0.33 -11.96
N LEU A 47 16.01 1.22 -12.09
CA LEU A 47 15.77 2.28 -11.12
C LEU A 47 14.89 1.75 -10.00
N ASP A 48 15.15 2.17 -8.77
CA ASP A 48 14.37 1.69 -7.63
C ASP A 48 12.91 2.15 -7.71
N ALA A 49 12.65 3.39 -8.12
CA ALA A 49 11.30 3.91 -8.28
C ALA A 49 11.17 5.03 -9.31
N LEU A 50 9.92 5.24 -9.74
CA LEU A 50 9.45 6.46 -10.39
C LEU A 50 8.42 7.15 -9.51
N GLY A 51 8.39 8.45 -9.59
CA GLY A 51 7.41 9.25 -8.88
C GLY A 51 7.24 10.62 -9.51
N TYR A 52 6.68 11.51 -8.70
CA TYR A 52 6.49 12.91 -9.02
C TYR A 52 6.87 13.74 -7.79
N TRP A 53 7.56 14.85 -8.01
CA TRP A 53 7.65 15.91 -7.00
C TRP A 53 6.80 17.11 -7.42
N LEU A 54 6.35 17.90 -6.45
CA LEU A 54 5.68 19.16 -6.73
C LEU A 54 6.71 20.30 -6.75
N ARG A 55 6.88 20.96 -7.89
CA ARG A 55 7.72 22.15 -8.07
C ARG A 55 6.93 23.22 -8.81
N ASP A 56 6.96 24.45 -8.31
CA ASP A 56 6.27 25.59 -8.91
C ASP A 56 4.80 25.31 -9.27
N ASP A 57 4.08 24.64 -8.35
CA ASP A 57 2.68 24.19 -8.50
C ASP A 57 2.43 23.15 -9.63
N GLU A 58 3.49 22.57 -10.20
CA GLU A 58 3.43 21.51 -11.21
C GLU A 58 4.03 20.18 -10.70
N TRP A 59 3.35 19.08 -11.02
CA TRP A 59 3.87 17.74 -10.75
C TRP A 59 4.82 17.32 -11.87
N GLU A 60 6.12 17.34 -11.57
CA GLU A 60 7.14 16.87 -12.51
C GLU A 60 7.48 15.41 -12.22
N ARG A 61 7.57 14.61 -13.28
CA ARG A 61 7.96 13.21 -13.18
C ARG A 61 9.45 13.08 -12.86
N ILE A 62 9.79 12.19 -11.93
CA ILE A 62 11.15 11.95 -11.48
C ILE A 62 11.49 10.47 -11.35
N SER A 63 12.77 10.18 -11.56
CA SER A 63 13.46 8.94 -11.19
C SER A 63 14.00 9.04 -9.77
N ILE A 64 13.85 7.95 -9.00
CA ILE A 64 14.19 7.91 -7.58
C ILE A 64 15.07 6.68 -7.31
N GLU A 65 16.18 6.90 -6.60
CA GLU A 65 17.04 5.86 -6.05
C GLU A 65 17.04 5.93 -4.52
N PHE A 66 17.12 4.77 -3.87
CA PHE A 66 17.22 4.64 -2.43
C PHE A 66 18.56 4.04 -2.05
N LYS A 67 19.34 4.75 -1.24
CA LYS A 67 20.62 4.22 -0.72
C LYS A 67 20.71 4.38 0.77
N LEU A 68 21.39 3.46 1.45
CA LEU A 68 21.72 3.71 2.85
C LEU A 68 22.66 4.91 3.00
N HIS A 69 23.67 4.99 2.14
CA HIS A 69 24.64 6.07 2.08
C HIS A 69 24.77 6.56 0.64
N SER A 70 24.98 7.86 0.41
CA SER A 70 25.11 8.42 -0.95
C SER A 70 26.30 7.83 -1.71
N SER A 71 27.36 7.38 -1.02
CA SER A 71 28.46 6.59 -1.60
C SER A 71 28.01 5.29 -2.27
N GLY A 72 26.84 4.76 -1.91
CA GLY A 72 26.18 3.67 -2.63
C GLY A 72 25.89 4.02 -4.09
N MET A 73 25.48 5.25 -4.37
CA MET A 73 25.24 5.74 -5.72
C MET A 73 26.54 5.90 -6.53
N LEU A 74 27.65 6.32 -5.90
CA LEU A 74 28.96 6.37 -6.57
C LEU A 74 29.41 5.00 -7.09
N ARG A 75 29.14 3.93 -6.31
CA ARG A 75 29.43 2.56 -6.75
C ARG A 75 28.58 2.17 -7.95
N ASP A 76 27.30 2.54 -7.97
CA ASP A 76 26.41 2.30 -9.10
C ASP A 76 26.87 3.07 -10.34
N LEU A 77 27.28 4.33 -10.19
CA LEU A 77 27.84 5.15 -11.28
C LEU A 77 29.15 4.59 -11.84
N THR A 78 29.96 3.94 -11.00
CA THR A 78 31.18 3.25 -11.46
C THR A 78 30.84 2.08 -12.40
N ALA A 79 29.74 1.36 -12.12
CA ALA A 79 29.26 0.27 -12.96
C ALA A 79 28.40 0.75 -14.15
N HIS A 80 27.74 1.90 -14.00
CA HIS A 80 26.82 2.48 -14.97
C HIS A 80 27.07 4.00 -15.11
N PRO A 81 28.11 4.41 -15.87
CA PRO A 81 28.50 5.82 -15.95
C PRO A 81 27.45 6.77 -16.53
N ASP A 82 26.54 6.24 -17.35
CA ASP A 82 25.45 7.00 -17.98
C ASP A 82 24.17 7.04 -17.12
N LEU A 83 24.21 6.54 -15.89
CA LEU A 83 23.09 6.58 -14.96
C LEU A 83 22.84 8.02 -14.50
N THR A 84 21.63 8.51 -14.75
CA THR A 84 21.15 9.82 -14.28
C THR A 84 19.90 9.62 -13.45
N VAL A 85 19.82 10.28 -12.31
CA VAL A 85 18.71 10.15 -11.36
C VAL A 85 18.27 11.53 -10.91
N ASP A 86 16.97 11.77 -10.84
CA ASP A 86 16.44 13.07 -10.43
C ASP A 86 16.53 13.25 -8.90
N LEU A 87 16.21 12.19 -8.15
CA LEU A 87 16.21 12.21 -6.69
C LEU A 87 16.94 10.99 -6.12
N LEU A 88 18.03 11.23 -5.39
CA LEU A 88 18.60 10.23 -4.49
C LEU A 88 18.05 10.44 -3.09
N VAL A 89 17.36 9.44 -2.54
CA VAL A 89 16.97 9.41 -1.14
C VAL A 89 17.96 8.54 -0.38
N CYS A 90 18.66 9.13 0.59
CA CYS A 90 19.58 8.39 1.43
C CYS A 90 19.38 8.62 2.92
N TRP A 91 19.82 7.68 3.75
CA TRP A 91 19.85 7.94 5.20
C TRP A 91 20.84 9.06 5.50
N GLN A 92 22.07 8.93 5.00
CA GLN A 92 23.14 9.91 5.20
C GLN A 92 23.82 10.22 3.86
N ASP A 93 24.04 11.51 3.60
CA ASP A 93 24.92 11.95 2.52
C ASP A 93 26.37 11.96 3.01
N ASP A 94 27.13 10.90 2.70
CA ASP A 94 28.52 10.71 3.14
C ASP A 94 29.57 11.17 2.11
N VAL A 95 29.12 11.61 0.92
CA VAL A 95 29.95 12.15 -0.18
C VAL A 95 29.33 13.43 -0.78
N PRO A 96 29.13 14.48 0.03
CA PRO A 96 28.40 15.67 -0.41
C PRO A 96 29.10 16.36 -1.58
N GLY A 97 28.32 16.68 -2.62
CA GLY A 97 28.78 17.37 -3.83
C GLY A 97 29.37 16.47 -4.91
N GLU A 98 29.73 15.22 -4.60
CA GLU A 98 30.35 14.31 -5.59
C GLU A 98 29.36 13.82 -6.67
N LEU A 99 28.06 13.81 -6.36
CA LEU A 99 27.00 13.28 -7.24
C LEU A 99 26.31 14.34 -8.13
N THR A 100 26.74 15.61 -8.05
CA THR A 100 26.01 16.76 -8.64
C THR A 100 25.81 16.71 -10.16
N GLN A 101 26.62 15.92 -10.89
CA GLN A 101 26.48 15.75 -12.34
C GLN A 101 25.50 14.65 -12.74
N SER A 102 25.19 13.73 -11.82
CA SER A 102 24.42 12.50 -12.12
C SER A 102 23.16 12.38 -11.27
N VAL A 103 23.06 13.19 -10.21
CA VAL A 103 21.91 13.27 -9.31
C VAL A 103 21.47 14.72 -9.21
N ALA A 104 20.22 15.02 -9.59
CA ALA A 104 19.73 16.41 -9.56
C ALA A 104 19.46 16.90 -8.12
N TYR A 105 19.05 16.01 -7.22
CA TYR A 105 18.83 16.33 -5.81
C TYR A 105 19.16 15.15 -4.88
N VAL A 106 19.89 15.42 -3.79
CA VAL A 106 20.16 14.45 -2.73
C VAL A 106 19.33 14.81 -1.49
N LEU A 107 18.49 13.88 -1.05
CA LEU A 107 17.67 14.01 0.16
C LEU A 107 18.25 13.11 1.26
N ALA A 108 18.99 13.72 2.19
CA ALA A 108 19.51 13.07 3.38
C ALA A 108 18.48 13.06 4.51
N LEU A 109 17.96 11.88 4.86
CA LEU A 109 16.88 11.74 5.85
C LEU A 109 17.35 12.00 7.29
N ASP A 110 18.64 11.85 7.59
CA ASP A 110 19.21 12.19 8.89
C ASP A 110 19.16 13.70 9.16
N GLU A 111 19.40 14.53 8.14
CA GLU A 111 19.23 15.99 8.20
C GLU A 111 17.77 16.39 8.37
N VAL A 112 16.87 15.77 7.58
CA VAL A 112 15.41 15.98 7.72
C VAL A 112 14.96 15.65 9.14
N LEU A 113 15.40 14.51 9.69
CA LEU A 113 15.09 14.12 11.05
C LEU A 113 15.70 15.07 12.08
N ALA A 114 16.94 15.55 11.88
CA ALA A 114 17.60 16.46 12.81
C ALA A 114 16.82 17.79 12.95
N ASN A 115 16.23 18.24 11.84
CA ASN A 115 15.43 19.47 11.75
C ASN A 115 13.97 19.32 12.19
N ALA A 116 13.47 18.10 12.40
CA ALA A 116 12.12 17.87 12.90
C ALA A 116 11.96 18.29 14.39
N PRO A 117 10.74 18.65 14.83
CA PRO A 117 10.47 18.99 16.24
C PRO A 117 10.86 17.87 17.21
N GLU A 118 11.35 18.21 18.41
CA GLU A 118 11.91 17.25 19.37
C GLU A 118 10.96 16.11 19.78
N GLU A 119 9.68 16.43 19.96
CA GLU A 119 8.62 15.45 20.26
C GLU A 119 8.48 14.42 19.13
N GLU A 120 8.56 14.87 17.88
CA GLU A 120 8.41 14.03 16.68
C GLU A 120 9.70 13.27 16.36
N ARG A 121 10.89 13.86 16.62
CA ARG A 121 12.15 13.10 16.62
C ARG A 121 12.04 11.91 17.56
N THR A 122 11.57 12.12 18.78
CA THR A 122 11.41 11.04 19.77
C THR A 122 10.33 10.03 19.34
N GLY A 123 9.27 10.51 18.68
CA GLY A 123 8.23 9.68 18.07
C GLY A 123 8.76 8.72 17.02
N VAL A 124 9.37 9.23 15.95
CA VAL A 124 9.98 8.43 14.86
C VAL A 124 10.97 7.39 15.41
N ILE A 125 11.70 7.76 16.46
CA ILE A 125 12.79 6.99 17.08
C ILE A 125 12.31 5.89 18.05
N ARG A 126 11.31 6.19 18.91
CA ARG A 126 10.91 5.30 20.02
C ARG A 126 9.59 4.56 19.77
N ASN A 127 8.72 5.15 18.96
CA ASN A 127 7.44 4.61 18.57
C ASN A 127 7.26 5.00 17.10
N PRO A 128 7.99 4.37 16.15
CA PRO A 128 7.72 4.57 14.73
C PRO A 128 6.22 4.32 14.59
N LYS A 129 5.42 5.40 14.43
CA LYS A 129 3.97 5.33 14.61
C LYS A 129 3.52 4.26 13.64
N ALA A 130 3.17 3.08 14.18
CA ALA A 130 2.63 2.02 13.38
C ALA A 130 1.36 2.62 12.82
N SER A 131 1.37 2.87 11.51
CA SER A 131 0.39 3.65 10.77
C SER A 131 0.63 5.16 10.81
N ALA A 132 0.68 5.76 9.62
CA ALA A 132 0.05 7.07 9.38
C ALA A 132 -1.21 7.18 10.24
N PRO A 133 -1.57 8.35 10.79
CA PRO A 133 -2.87 8.51 11.41
C PRO A 133 -3.90 7.95 10.43
N ARG A 134 -4.52 6.81 10.78
CA ARG A 134 -5.72 6.33 10.11
C ARG A 134 -6.83 7.27 10.55
N GLU A 135 -6.71 8.54 10.19
CA GLU A 135 -7.85 9.36 9.83
C GLU A 135 -8.29 8.97 8.42
N HIS A 136 -8.36 7.67 8.13
CA HIS A 136 -9.52 7.24 7.37
C HIS A 136 -10.67 7.44 8.35
N ALA A 137 -11.33 8.61 8.26
CA ALA A 137 -12.73 8.67 8.58
C ALA A 137 -13.32 7.35 8.04
N ALA A 138 -13.86 6.52 8.94
CA ALA A 138 -14.32 5.18 8.56
C ALA A 138 -15.10 5.32 7.26
N ALA A 139 -14.60 4.70 6.18
CA ALA A 139 -15.19 4.91 4.86
C ALA A 139 -16.69 4.62 4.99
N THR A 140 -17.55 5.50 4.51
CA THR A 140 -18.99 5.23 4.66
C THR A 140 -19.33 3.96 3.89
N THR A 141 -20.41 3.30 4.26
CA THR A 141 -20.89 2.12 3.54
C THR A 141 -21.01 2.41 2.04
N GLU A 142 -21.54 3.59 1.70
CA GLU A 142 -21.71 4.06 0.32
C GLU A 142 -20.36 4.24 -0.39
N ALA A 143 -19.37 4.80 0.31
CA ALA A 143 -18.03 4.98 -0.23
C ALA A 143 -17.34 3.64 -0.53
N ILE A 144 -17.61 2.60 0.27
CA ILE A 144 -17.07 1.25 0.00
C ILE A 144 -17.83 0.59 -1.15
N ILE A 145 -19.17 0.67 -1.18
CA ILE A 145 -19.98 0.12 -2.28
C ILE A 145 -19.57 0.75 -3.63
N ALA A 146 -19.33 2.06 -3.66
CA ALA A 146 -18.94 2.77 -4.88
C ALA A 146 -17.61 2.26 -5.49
N ARG A 147 -16.73 1.64 -4.69
CA ARG A 147 -15.46 1.06 -5.14
C ARG A 147 -15.61 -0.27 -5.86
N PHE A 148 -16.74 -0.96 -5.68
CA PHE A 148 -17.01 -2.16 -6.46
C PHE A 148 -17.33 -1.81 -7.91
N ALA A 149 -17.00 -2.70 -8.82
CA ALA A 149 -17.39 -2.67 -10.22
C ALA A 149 -18.90 -2.55 -10.33
N GLU A 150 -19.38 -1.79 -11.32
CA GLU A 150 -20.79 -1.43 -11.45
C GLU A 150 -21.73 -2.64 -11.44
N HIS A 151 -21.33 -3.75 -12.07
CA HIS A 151 -22.10 -4.99 -12.11
C HIS A 151 -22.14 -5.77 -10.78
N ASN A 152 -21.24 -5.46 -9.84
CA ASN A 152 -21.17 -6.10 -8.54
C ASN A 152 -21.80 -5.27 -7.41
N ARG A 153 -21.95 -3.94 -7.57
CA ARG A 153 -22.60 -3.07 -6.58
C ARG A 153 -23.98 -3.58 -6.12
N PRO A 154 -24.91 -3.99 -7.01
CA PRO A 154 -26.23 -4.48 -6.57
C PRO A 154 -26.16 -5.74 -5.71
N LYS A 155 -25.12 -6.57 -5.89
CA LYS A 155 -24.91 -7.78 -5.09
C LYS A 155 -24.50 -7.42 -3.67
N VAL A 156 -23.61 -6.43 -3.54
CA VAL A 156 -23.13 -5.93 -2.25
C VAL A 156 -24.25 -5.23 -1.48
N GLU A 157 -25.03 -4.39 -2.16
CA GLU A 157 -26.22 -3.76 -1.57
C GLU A 157 -27.21 -4.81 -1.05
N ARG A 158 -27.43 -5.88 -1.81
CA ARG A 158 -28.30 -6.99 -1.41
C ARG A 158 -27.76 -7.76 -0.20
N LEU A 159 -26.44 -7.93 -0.08
CA LEU A 159 -25.82 -8.47 1.13
C LEU A 159 -26.09 -7.58 2.35
N CYS A 160 -25.94 -6.25 2.21
CA CYS A 160 -26.25 -5.30 3.28
C CYS A 160 -27.72 -5.33 3.71
N GLN A 161 -28.64 -5.49 2.75
CA GLN A 161 -30.08 -5.63 3.03
C GLN A 161 -30.41 -6.96 3.74
N GLY A 162 -29.79 -8.05 3.29
CA GLY A 162 -30.04 -9.40 3.83
C GLY A 162 -29.29 -9.72 5.13
N TRP A 163 -28.29 -8.92 5.49
CA TRP A 163 -27.48 -9.12 6.68
C TRP A 163 -27.26 -7.79 7.42
N PRO A 164 -28.18 -7.39 8.32
CA PRO A 164 -28.17 -6.04 8.91
C PRO A 164 -27.00 -5.80 9.90
N GLN A 165 -26.34 -6.86 10.38
CA GLN A 165 -25.17 -6.75 11.26
C GLN A 165 -23.88 -6.62 10.43
N TYR A 166 -23.65 -5.45 9.86
CA TYR A 166 -22.43 -5.13 9.12
C TYR A 166 -21.85 -3.77 9.51
N ARG A 167 -20.58 -3.57 9.18
CA ARG A 167 -19.90 -2.28 9.34
C ARG A 167 -18.86 -2.06 8.25
N PRO A 168 -18.59 -0.80 7.87
CA PRO A 168 -17.48 -0.51 6.98
C PRO A 168 -16.11 -0.72 7.64
N GLY A 169 -15.19 -1.32 6.89
CA GLY A 169 -13.76 -1.32 7.15
C GLY A 169 -13.03 -0.27 6.31
N ALA A 170 -11.71 -0.40 6.15
CA ALA A 170 -10.93 0.53 5.32
C ALA A 170 -11.19 0.34 3.81
N SER A 171 -11.39 -0.91 3.39
CA SER A 171 -11.49 -1.35 1.99
C SER A 171 -12.43 -2.55 1.80
N GLU A 172 -13.30 -2.81 2.79
CA GLU A 172 -14.18 -3.96 2.81
C GLU A 172 -15.41 -3.69 3.68
N LEU A 173 -16.52 -4.37 3.39
CA LEU A 173 -17.66 -4.44 4.30
C LEU A 173 -17.54 -5.71 5.15
N ILE A 174 -17.65 -5.56 6.47
CA ILE A 174 -17.47 -6.63 7.44
C ILE A 174 -18.83 -7.06 7.96
N PHE A 175 -19.20 -8.32 7.74
CA PHE A 175 -20.47 -8.90 8.17
C PHE A 175 -20.25 -9.80 9.39
N THR A 176 -21.00 -9.52 10.46
CA THR A 176 -20.78 -10.12 11.77
C THR A 176 -22.01 -10.88 12.27
N ARG A 177 -21.78 -11.87 13.15
CA ARG A 177 -22.81 -12.47 14.01
C ARG A 177 -22.34 -12.37 15.45
N GLY A 178 -22.95 -11.46 16.21
CA GLY A 178 -22.42 -11.06 17.51
C GLY A 178 -21.03 -10.44 17.35
N THR A 179 -20.03 -10.93 18.11
CA THR A 179 -18.66 -10.40 18.05
C THR A 179 -17.80 -11.01 16.94
N ARG A 180 -18.30 -12.02 16.22
CA ARG A 180 -17.53 -12.76 15.22
C ARG A 180 -17.78 -12.23 13.81
N THR A 181 -16.71 -12.02 13.04
CA THR A 181 -16.81 -11.77 11.60
C THR A 181 -17.05 -13.09 10.88
N LEU A 182 -18.17 -13.23 10.17
CA LEU A 182 -18.46 -14.44 9.40
C LEU A 182 -17.98 -14.32 7.96
N PHE A 183 -18.18 -13.15 7.34
CA PHE A 183 -17.68 -12.91 6.01
C PHE A 183 -17.42 -11.41 5.77
N ARG A 184 -16.70 -11.13 4.68
CA ARG A 184 -16.33 -9.79 4.26
C ARG A 184 -16.56 -9.66 2.75
N ALA A 185 -17.11 -8.54 2.31
CA ALA A 185 -17.12 -8.17 0.90
C ALA A 185 -15.91 -7.29 0.62
N VAL A 186 -15.03 -7.76 -0.27
CA VAL A 186 -13.71 -7.18 -0.51
C VAL A 186 -13.64 -6.57 -1.90
N CYS A 187 -13.16 -5.33 -2.01
CA CYS A 187 -13.02 -4.60 -3.26
C CYS A 187 -11.55 -4.29 -3.67
N TYR A 188 -10.56 -4.94 -3.05
CA TYR A 188 -9.14 -4.81 -3.44
C TYR A 188 -8.64 -6.07 -4.16
N SER A 189 -7.68 -5.91 -5.08
CA SER A 189 -7.16 -6.93 -6.00
C SER A 189 -8.22 -7.47 -6.98
N THR A 190 -8.93 -8.53 -6.59
CA THR A 190 -10.08 -9.12 -7.30
C THR A 190 -11.28 -9.10 -6.35
N GLU A 191 -12.45 -8.68 -6.82
CA GLU A 191 -13.65 -8.60 -5.97
C GLU A 191 -14.12 -9.98 -5.53
N HIS A 192 -14.17 -10.21 -4.22
CA HIS A 192 -14.60 -11.49 -3.65
C HIS A 192 -15.29 -11.34 -2.30
N LEU A 193 -16.05 -12.38 -1.93
CA LEU A 193 -16.45 -12.65 -0.57
C LEU A 193 -15.38 -13.47 0.14
N TYR A 194 -14.88 -12.96 1.25
CA TYR A 194 -14.00 -13.69 2.16
C TYR A 194 -14.82 -14.27 3.31
N VAL A 195 -15.01 -15.58 3.36
CA VAL A 195 -15.79 -16.28 4.39
C VAL A 195 -14.85 -16.92 5.40
N THR A 196 -15.01 -16.59 6.67
CA THR A 196 -14.06 -16.97 7.73
C THR A 196 -14.26 -18.42 8.20
N GLU A 197 -13.31 -18.91 9.00
CA GLU A 197 -13.37 -20.24 9.62
C GLU A 197 -14.48 -20.42 10.66
N TYR A 198 -15.19 -19.35 11.03
CA TYR A 198 -16.28 -19.42 12.02
C TYR A 198 -17.61 -19.91 11.42
N VAL A 199 -17.70 -20.00 10.09
CA VAL A 199 -18.81 -20.60 9.36
C VAL A 199 -18.66 -22.13 9.38
N ALA A 200 -19.75 -22.90 9.50
CA ALA A 200 -19.65 -24.36 9.61
C ALA A 200 -18.98 -24.98 8.37
N ARG A 201 -18.25 -26.08 8.55
CA ARG A 201 -17.51 -26.75 7.47
C ARG A 201 -18.40 -27.10 6.27
N GLU A 202 -19.62 -27.58 6.52
CA GLU A 202 -20.59 -27.93 5.48
C GLU A 202 -21.03 -26.71 4.66
N GLN A 203 -21.28 -25.57 5.33
CA GLN A 203 -21.60 -24.32 4.65
C GLN A 203 -20.42 -23.86 3.79
N ARG A 204 -19.18 -23.94 4.29
CA ARG A 204 -17.98 -23.61 3.52
C ARG A 204 -17.79 -24.53 2.31
N LYS A 205 -18.01 -25.84 2.47
CA LYS A 205 -17.98 -26.79 1.37
C LYS A 205 -19.03 -26.46 0.31
N HIS A 206 -20.24 -26.11 0.74
CA HIS A 206 -21.30 -25.66 -0.16
C HIS A 206 -20.90 -24.42 -0.97
N LEU A 207 -20.17 -23.48 -0.35
CA LEU A 207 -19.67 -22.30 -1.06
C LEU A 207 -18.65 -22.65 -2.15
N VAL A 208 -17.76 -23.62 -1.86
CA VAL A 208 -16.80 -24.14 -2.83
C VAL A 208 -17.53 -24.81 -3.99
N ASP A 209 -18.40 -25.77 -3.68
CA ASP A 209 -19.06 -26.61 -4.67
C ASP A 209 -20.01 -25.81 -5.58
N ARG A 210 -20.71 -24.81 -5.03
CA ARG A 210 -21.74 -24.05 -5.76
C ARG A 210 -21.21 -22.78 -6.41
N PHE A 211 -20.34 -22.05 -5.72
CA PHE A 211 -19.92 -20.72 -6.15
C PHE A 211 -18.44 -20.69 -6.61
N GLY A 212 -17.79 -21.84 -6.70
CA GLY A 212 -16.39 -21.94 -7.12
C GLY A 212 -15.45 -21.24 -6.15
N GLY A 213 -15.73 -21.36 -4.85
CA GLY A 213 -14.88 -20.79 -3.81
C GLY A 213 -13.55 -21.53 -3.66
N ASP A 214 -12.47 -20.80 -3.39
CA ASP A 214 -11.14 -21.36 -3.13
C ASP A 214 -10.85 -21.42 -1.64
N TRP A 215 -10.30 -22.55 -1.18
CA TRP A 215 -9.80 -22.68 0.19
C TRP A 215 -8.58 -21.77 0.39
N TYR A 216 -8.63 -21.00 1.46
CA TYR A 216 -7.56 -20.08 1.85
C TYR A 216 -6.99 -20.47 3.23
N GLN A 217 -5.83 -19.89 3.55
CA GLN A 217 -5.13 -20.14 4.81
C GLN A 217 -6.06 -20.00 6.03
N GLY A 218 -5.89 -20.89 7.00
CA GLY A 218 -6.75 -20.94 8.19
C GLY A 218 -8.17 -21.47 7.94
N GLY A 219 -8.43 -22.13 6.81
CA GLY A 219 -9.74 -22.76 6.55
C GLY A 219 -10.85 -21.78 6.17
N ALA A 220 -10.49 -20.55 5.81
CA ALA A 220 -11.38 -19.58 5.17
C ALA A 220 -11.63 -19.94 3.70
N ILE A 221 -12.66 -19.35 3.10
CA ILE A 221 -13.01 -19.50 1.68
C ILE A 221 -13.02 -18.12 1.01
N LYS A 222 -12.50 -18.04 -0.21
CA LYS A 222 -12.68 -16.87 -1.10
C LYS A 222 -13.66 -17.23 -2.21
N VAL A 223 -14.77 -16.50 -2.33
CA VAL A 223 -15.77 -16.69 -3.39
C VAL A 223 -15.74 -15.48 -4.32
N PRO A 224 -15.37 -15.60 -5.59
CA PRO A 224 -15.36 -14.48 -6.52
C PRO A 224 -16.76 -13.89 -6.74
N PHE A 225 -16.90 -12.56 -6.76
CA PHE A 225 -18.20 -11.92 -6.98
C PHE A 225 -18.82 -12.24 -8.35
N ASP A 226 -17.98 -12.48 -9.37
CA ASP A 226 -18.45 -12.86 -10.71
C ASP A 226 -19.15 -14.22 -10.74
N ARG A 227 -18.96 -15.05 -9.71
CA ARG A 227 -19.65 -16.34 -9.54
C ARG A 227 -20.91 -16.25 -8.68
N LEU A 228 -21.18 -15.09 -8.11
CA LEU A 228 -22.37 -14.80 -7.30
C LEU A 228 -23.33 -13.94 -8.14
N ASP A 229 -24.32 -14.55 -8.76
CA ASP A 229 -25.44 -13.82 -9.34
C ASP A 229 -26.42 -13.37 -8.23
N ALA A 230 -27.42 -12.55 -8.57
CA ALA A 230 -28.38 -12.05 -7.58
C ALA A 230 -29.12 -13.17 -6.82
N PRO A 231 -29.60 -14.26 -7.46
CA PRO A 231 -30.12 -15.43 -6.75
C PRO A 231 -29.07 -16.15 -5.89
N GLY A 232 -27.81 -16.16 -6.34
CA GLY A 232 -26.68 -16.70 -5.59
C GLY A 232 -26.41 -15.96 -4.29
N VAL A 233 -26.60 -14.63 -4.27
CA VAL A 233 -26.51 -13.81 -3.05
C VAL A 233 -27.60 -14.22 -2.05
N ASP A 234 -28.85 -14.37 -2.48
CA ASP A 234 -29.94 -14.81 -1.59
C ASP A 234 -29.68 -16.21 -1.04
N HIS A 235 -29.23 -17.11 -1.91
CA HIS A 235 -28.88 -18.47 -1.52
C HIS A 235 -27.74 -18.46 -0.49
N LEU A 236 -26.70 -17.64 -0.71
CA LEU A 236 -25.59 -17.49 0.23
C LEU A 236 -26.08 -17.00 1.60
N LEU A 237 -26.96 -15.99 1.65
CA LEU A 237 -27.54 -15.48 2.88
C LEU A 237 -28.33 -16.56 3.63
N SER A 238 -29.09 -17.39 2.90
CA SER A 238 -29.83 -18.52 3.47
C SER A 238 -28.91 -19.61 4.03
N VAL A 239 -27.78 -19.85 3.36
CA VAL A 239 -26.81 -20.86 3.77
C VAL A 239 -26.04 -20.41 5.00
N LEU A 240 -25.62 -19.14 5.05
CA LEU A 240 -24.79 -18.63 6.15
C LEU A 240 -25.59 -18.34 7.42
N GLY A 241 -26.86 -17.94 7.28
CA GLY A 241 -27.80 -17.70 8.37
C GLY A 241 -27.41 -16.51 9.26
N PRO A 242 -28.13 -15.37 9.22
CA PRO A 242 -27.87 -14.23 10.10
C PRO A 242 -27.85 -14.61 11.59
#